data_AF-L1J0Q9-F1
#
_entry.id   AF-L1J0Q9-F1
#
_cell.length_a   1.000
_cell.length_b   1.000
_cell.length_c   1.000
_cell.angle_alpha   90.00
_cell.angle_beta   90.00
_cell.angle_gamma   90.00
#
_symmetry.space_group_name_H-M   'P 1'
#
loop_
_entity.id
_entity.type
_entity.pdbx_description
1 polymer ?
#
loop_
_entity_poly.entity_id
_entity_poly.type
_entity_poly.pdbx_seq_one_letter_code
_entity_poly.pdbx_strand_id
1 'polypeptide(L)'
;MLWSEYTLKTTGCGLPAGPGGALGALEGVSYLWVVGLVAYSLYTKVKTGKGLPPGPGGILGAAEGLAFLAVLAGVVVLGLQIKDYGYIPNAVPTEGGKCS
;
A
#
# COMPACT_ATOMS: atom_id res chain seq x y z
N MET A 1 -2.74 -4.34 0.83
CA MET A 1 -1.60 -3.49 0.43
C MET A 1 -0.36 -4.32 0.10
N LEU A 2 0.38 -4.89 1.06
CA LEU A 2 1.66 -5.58 0.80
C LEU A 2 1.59 -6.69 -0.27
N TRP A 3 0.50 -7.49 -0.30
CA TRP A 3 0.33 -8.50 -1.35
C TRP A 3 0.16 -7.84 -2.73
N SER A 4 -0.64 -6.79 -2.83
CA SER A 4 -0.79 -6.04 -4.09
C SER A 4 0.56 -5.52 -4.59
N GLU A 5 1.37 -4.91 -3.72
CA GLU A 5 2.70 -4.40 -4.07
C GLU A 5 3.65 -5.52 -4.52
N TYR A 6 3.61 -6.67 -3.84
CA TYR A 6 4.40 -7.84 -4.21
C TYR A 6 4.00 -8.38 -5.59
N THR A 7 2.71 -8.56 -5.85
CA THR A 7 2.19 -8.98 -7.16
C THR A 7 2.59 -7.98 -8.23
N LEU A 8 2.46 -6.69 -7.93
CA LEU A 8 2.80 -5.61 -8.84
C LEU A 8 4.29 -5.57 -9.17
N LYS A 9 5.18 -5.83 -8.21
CA LYS A 9 6.63 -5.89 -8.50
C LYS A 9 7.03 -7.16 -9.25
N THR A 10 6.44 -8.31 -8.91
CA THR A 10 6.85 -9.61 -9.47
C THR A 10 6.28 -9.84 -10.86
N THR A 11 5.02 -9.48 -11.08
CA THR A 11 4.31 -9.70 -12.35
C THR A 11 4.30 -8.44 -13.21
N GLY A 12 4.42 -7.25 -12.60
CA GLY A 12 4.14 -5.97 -13.25
C GLY A 12 2.65 -5.70 -13.46
N CYS A 13 1.78 -6.53 -12.86
CA CYS A 13 0.33 -6.42 -12.94
C CYS A 13 -0.30 -6.16 -11.58
N GLY A 14 -1.42 -5.43 -11.58
CA GLY A 14 -2.26 -5.28 -10.40
C GLY A 14 -2.86 -6.61 -9.94
N LEU A 15 -3.27 -6.67 -8.68
CA LEU A 15 -3.98 -7.83 -8.15
C LEU A 15 -5.34 -7.96 -8.86
N PRO A 16 -5.77 -9.18 -9.27
CA PRO A 16 -7.07 -9.33 -9.91
C PRO A 16 -8.20 -8.94 -8.93
N ALA A 17 -9.20 -8.23 -9.44
CA ALA A 17 -10.32 -7.72 -8.63
C ALA A 17 -11.16 -8.83 -7.96
N GLY A 18 -11.04 -10.08 -8.42
CA GLY A 18 -11.76 -11.23 -7.90
C GLY A 18 -13.24 -11.27 -8.28
N PRO A 19 -13.98 -12.32 -7.90
CA PRO A 19 -15.41 -12.44 -8.17
C PRO A 19 -16.18 -11.24 -7.63
N GLY A 20 -16.97 -10.58 -8.48
CA GLY A 20 -17.75 -9.40 -8.10
C GLY A 20 -16.94 -8.18 -7.66
N GLY A 21 -15.62 -8.15 -7.91
CA GLY A 21 -14.75 -7.05 -7.48
C GLY A 21 -14.40 -7.04 -5.99
N ALA A 22 -14.72 -8.10 -5.25
CA ALA A 22 -14.54 -8.15 -3.80
C ALA A 22 -13.07 -8.03 -3.35
N LEU A 23 -12.13 -8.64 -4.07
CA LEU A 23 -10.70 -8.51 -3.75
C LEU A 23 -10.19 -7.10 -4.00
N GLY A 24 -10.63 -6.46 -5.09
CA GLY A 24 -10.30 -5.06 -5.37
C GLY A 24 -10.87 -4.10 -4.33
N ALA A 25 -12.09 -4.36 -3.83
CA ALA A 25 -12.66 -3.57 -2.74
C ALA A 25 -11.86 -3.71 -1.43
N LEU A 26 -11.49 -4.95 -1.06
CA LEU A 26 -10.65 -5.21 0.12
C LEU A 26 -9.26 -4.58 -0.02
N GLU A 27 -8.69 -4.62 -1.22
CA GLU A 27 -7.45 -3.92 -1.53
C GLU A 27 -7.60 -2.41 -1.28
N GLY A 28 -8.63 -1.76 -1.82
CA GLY A 28 -8.90 -0.35 -1.62
C GLY A 28 -9.07 0.03 -0.14
N VAL A 29 -9.86 -0.74 0.61
CA VAL A 29 -10.01 -0.56 2.06
C VAL A 29 -8.67 -0.69 2.79
N SER A 30 -7.82 -1.64 2.38
CA SER A 30 -6.50 -1.82 2.98
C SER A 30 -5.58 -0.62 2.73
N TYR A 31 -5.63 0.02 1.56
CA TYR A 31 -4.89 1.24 1.28
C TYR A 31 -5.37 2.41 2.14
N LEU A 32 -6.68 2.61 2.25
CA LEU A 32 -7.26 3.64 3.10
C LEU A 32 -6.84 3.48 4.56
N TRP A 33 -6.82 2.24 5.06
CA TRP A 33 -6.39 1.95 6.42
C TRP A 33 -4.92 2.29 6.66
N VAL A 34 -4.02 1.83 5.79
CA VAL A 34 -2.57 2.07 5.94
C VAL A 34 -2.27 3.57 5.83
N VAL A 35 -2.80 4.24 4.81
CA VAL A 35 -2.59 5.70 4.63
C VAL A 35 -3.20 6.47 5.79
N GLY A 36 -4.39 6.09 6.25
CA GLY A 36 -5.05 6.72 7.39
C GLY A 36 -4.24 6.59 8.68
N LEU A 37 -3.70 5.39 8.97
CA LEU A 37 -2.90 5.15 10.16
C LEU A 37 -1.58 5.93 10.13
N VAL A 38 -0.89 5.97 8.99
CA VAL A 38 0.33 6.77 8.81
C VAL A 38 0.04 8.27 8.92
N ALA A 39 -1.02 8.76 8.27
CA ALA A 39 -1.41 10.16 8.35
C ALA A 39 -1.75 10.57 9.79
N TYR A 40 -2.47 9.74 10.52
CA TYR A 40 -2.80 9.99 11.92
C TYR A 40 -1.56 9.97 12.81
N SER A 41 -0.64 9.03 12.59
CA SER A 41 0.67 9.01 13.28
C SER A 41 1.47 10.28 13.07
N LEU A 42 1.61 10.72 11.81
CA LEU A 42 2.31 11.95 11.50
C LEU A 42 1.64 13.16 12.13
N TYR A 43 0.30 13.22 12.10
CA TYR A 43 -0.46 14.27 12.75
C TYR A 43 -0.20 14.34 14.26
N THR A 44 -0.27 13.21 14.97
CA THR A 44 0.01 13.17 16.42
C THR A 44 1.47 13.51 16.71
N LYS A 45 2.41 13.05 15.86
CA LYS A 45 3.83 13.36 15.99
C LYS A 45 4.13 14.84 15.83
N VAL A 46 3.49 15.50 14.87
CA VAL A 46 3.62 16.95 14.65
C VAL A 46 3.01 17.74 15.81
N LYS A 47 1.87 17.29 16.36
CA LYS A 47 1.16 18.01 17.44
C LYS A 47 1.77 17.80 18.83
N THR A 48 2.30 16.61 19.11
CA THR A 48 2.70 16.21 20.47
C THR A 48 4.19 15.90 20.61
N GLY A 49 4.92 15.82 19.50
CA GLY A 49 6.30 15.34 19.45
C GLY A 49 6.44 13.82 19.55
N LYS A 50 5.33 13.08 19.78
CA LYS A 50 5.30 11.64 19.99
C LYS A 50 4.38 10.95 18.96
N GLY A 51 4.74 9.74 18.54
CA GLY A 51 3.89 8.90 17.67
C GLY A 51 2.63 8.40 18.41
N LEU A 52 1.91 7.44 17.83
CA LEU A 52 0.75 6.88 18.53
C LEU A 52 1.19 6.18 19.82
N PRO A 53 0.36 6.19 20.88
CA PRO A 53 0.60 5.33 22.02
C PRO A 53 0.56 3.86 21.56
N PRO A 54 1.49 3.01 22.04
CA PRO A 54 1.62 1.63 21.55
C PRO A 54 0.40 0.73 21.84
N GLY A 55 -0.49 1.15 22.73
CA GLY A 55 -1.69 0.42 23.11
C GLY A 55 -1.41 -0.85 23.95
N PRO A 56 -2.46 -1.54 24.41
CA PRO A 56 -2.32 -2.80 25.14
C PRO A 56 -1.55 -3.83 24.31
N GLY A 57 -0.50 -4.42 24.91
CA GLY A 57 0.35 -5.40 24.23
C GLY A 57 1.20 -4.85 23.07
N GLY A 58 1.27 -3.53 22.87
CA GLY A 58 2.09 -2.92 21.82
C GLY A 58 1.55 -3.08 20.39
N ILE A 59 0.32 -3.59 20.25
CA ILE A 59 -0.28 -3.94 18.95
C ILE A 59 -0.43 -2.71 18.05
N LEU A 60 -0.81 -1.57 18.61
CA LEU A 60 -1.00 -0.34 17.84
C LEU A 60 0.34 0.22 17.34
N GLY A 61 1.39 0.12 18.17
CA GLY A 61 2.74 0.49 17.76
C GLY A 61 3.30 -0.44 16.67
N ALA A 62 3.04 -1.74 16.77
CA ALA A 62 3.41 -2.69 15.72
C ALA A 62 2.65 -2.41 14.40
N ALA A 63 1.35 -2.13 14.48
CA ALA A 63 0.53 -1.76 13.32
C ALA A 63 1.02 -0.46 12.67
N GLU A 64 1.38 0.55 13.47
CA GLU A 64 1.99 1.80 13.00
C GLU A 64 3.29 1.53 12.25
N GLY A 65 4.21 0.74 12.84
CA GLY A 65 5.47 0.39 12.19
C GLY A 65 5.29 -0.38 10.88
N LEU A 66 4.39 -1.35 10.85
CA LEU A 66 4.05 -2.10 9.63
C LEU A 66 3.40 -1.19 8.57
N ALA A 67 2.58 -0.22 8.97
CA ALA A 67 1.97 0.73 8.05
C ALA A 67 3.03 1.66 7.41
N PHE A 68 4.00 2.16 8.19
CA PHE A 68 5.14 2.89 7.62
C PHE A 68 5.98 2.04 6.67
N LEU A 69 6.22 0.77 7.02
CA LEU A 69 6.96 -0.16 6.16
C LEU A 69 6.22 -0.44 4.86
N ALA A 70 4.89 -0.62 4.92
CA ALA A 70 4.05 -0.77 3.73
C ALA A 70 4.11 0.48 2.83
N VAL A 71 3.97 1.69 3.40
CA VAL A 71 4.12 2.92 2.60
C VAL A 71 5.50 3.02 1.95
N LEU A 72 6.57 2.68 2.68
CA LEU A 72 7.92 2.65 2.13
C LEU A 72 8.05 1.63 1.01
N ALA A 73 7.49 0.42 1.17
CA ALA A 73 7.48 -0.62 0.15
C ALA A 73 6.74 -0.13 -1.12
N GLY A 74 5.59 0.51 -0.97
CA GLY A 74 4.85 1.12 -2.08
C GLY A 74 5.68 2.17 -2.83
N VAL A 75 6.39 3.07 -2.12
CA VAL A 75 7.29 4.06 -2.74
C VAL A 75 8.45 3.37 -3.49
N VAL A 76 9.03 2.33 -2.91
CA VAL A 76 10.10 1.54 -3.56
C VAL A 76 9.58 0.85 -4.82
N VAL A 77 8.43 0.16 -4.74
CA VAL A 77 7.81 -0.52 -5.88
C VAL A 77 7.48 0.48 -6.99
N LEU A 78 6.93 1.64 -6.64
CA LEU A 78 6.68 2.73 -7.58
C LEU A 78 7.96 3.17 -8.31
N GLY A 79 9.03 3.43 -7.56
CA GLY A 79 10.31 3.81 -8.14
C GLY A 79 10.91 2.73 -9.05
N LEU A 80 10.75 1.46 -8.68
CA LEU A 80 11.17 0.33 -9.50
C LEU A 80 10.34 0.21 -10.78
N GLN A 81 9.02 0.42 -10.72
CA GLN A 81 8.18 0.39 -11.91
C GLN A 81 8.52 1.49 -12.92
N ILE A 82 8.75 2.71 -12.43
CA ILE A 82 9.15 3.82 -13.30
C ILE A 82 10.50 3.51 -13.96
N LYS A 83 11.43 2.87 -13.25
CA LYS A 83 12.72 2.44 -13.83
C LYS A 83 12.60 1.30 -14.83
N ASP A 84 11.76 0.30 -14.53
CA ASP A 84 11.65 -0.93 -15.33
C ASP A 84 10.76 -0.73 -16.57
N TYR A 85 9.71 0.10 -16.48
CA TYR A 85 8.70 0.27 -17.53
C TYR A 85 8.59 1.70 -18.08
N GLY A 86 9.13 2.70 -17.39
CA GLY A 86 8.98 4.12 -17.77
C GLY A 86 7.62 4.73 -17.39
N TYR A 87 6.69 3.95 -16.84
CA TYR A 87 5.36 4.37 -16.38
C TYR A 87 4.84 3.46 -15.27
N ILE A 88 3.72 3.85 -14.66
CA ILE A 88 3.01 3.04 -13.65
C ILE A 88 1.98 2.16 -14.39
N PRO A 89 2.13 0.82 -14.41
CA PRO A 89 1.18 -0.09 -15.03
C PRO A 89 -0.22 0.09 -14.46
N ASN A 90 -1.22 0.00 -15.33
CA ASN A 90 -2.62 0.13 -14.92
C ASN A 90 -3.02 -1.08 -14.05
N ALA A 91 -3.85 -0.84 -13.03
CA ALA A 91 -4.39 -1.88 -12.15
C ALA A 91 -5.37 -2.80 -12.88
N VAL A 92 -6.02 -2.31 -13.94
CA VAL A 92 -6.88 -3.12 -14.81
C VAL A 92 -6.16 -3.47 -16.12
N PRO A 93 -6.39 -4.68 -16.67
CA PRO A 93 -5.97 -5.02 -18.03
C PRO A 93 -6.47 -3.94 -19.00
N THR A 94 -5.54 -3.30 -19.68
CA THR A 94 -5.81 -2.28 -20.70
C THR A 94 -5.10 -2.71 -21.96
N GLU A 95 -5.73 -2.49 -23.11
CA GLU A 95 -5.18 -2.86 -24.42
C GLU A 95 -3.83 -2.15 -24.65
N GLY A 96 -2.78 -2.93 -24.89
CA GLY A 96 -1.39 -2.44 -24.99
C GLY A 96 -0.68 -2.26 -23.65
N GLY A 97 -1.33 -2.56 -22.53
CA GLY A 97 -0.74 -2.62 -21.21
C GLY A 97 0.03 -3.92 -20.97
N LYS A 98 0.87 -3.94 -19.93
CA LYS A 98 1.67 -5.13 -19.57
C LYS A 98 0.83 -6.38 -19.26
N CYS A 99 -0.44 -6.18 -18.94
CA CYS A 99 -1.38 -7.20 -18.51
C CYS A 99 -2.51 -7.43 -19.53
N SER A 100 -2.30 -7.02 -20.80
CA SER A 100 -3.14 -7.40 -21.95
C SER A 100 -3.00 -8.88 -22.29
#